data_AF-A0A9Q0VB03-F1
#
_entry.id   AF-A0A9Q0VB03-F1
#
_cell.length_a   1.000
_cell.length_b   1.000
_cell.length_c   1.000
_cell.angle_alpha   90.00
_cell.angle_beta   90.00
_cell.angle_gamma   90.00
#
_symmetry.space_group_name_H-M   'P 1'
#
loop_
_entity.id
_entity.type
_entity.pdbx_description
1 polymer ?
#
loop_
_entity_poly.entity_id
_entity_poly.type
_entity_poly.pdbx_seq_one_letter_code
_entity_poly.pdbx_strand_id
1 'polypeptide(L)'
;MEEQWRLYEAYNELHGLAQELKTPFDAPAVLVVGHQTDGKSALVEGLMGFQFNHVGGGTKTRRPITLHMKYDPECEVPTCHLVSDDDPTFAQEKSLHEIQAYIESENMRLEKESFRFSAKEIIIRVEYKHCPNLTIIDTPGLIAPAPGRKNQALQSQAHAVESLVRAKMQHKEFIILCLEDCSDWSNATTRKVVMQIDPELSRTIVVSTKLDTRIPQFARASDVEVFLSPPAHTLDGFILGDSPFFTSVPSGRVGSGHDSVYSSNDDFKQV
;
A
#
# COMPACT_ATOMS: atom_id res chain seq x y z
N MET A 1 0.87 -26.22 -3.50
CA MET A 1 -0.51 -25.74 -3.71
C MET A 1 -1.49 -26.32 -2.70
N GLU A 2 -1.71 -27.64 -2.62
CA GLU A 2 -2.73 -28.22 -1.72
C GLU A 2 -2.46 -27.95 -0.22
N GLU A 3 -1.20 -27.98 0.20
CA GLU A 3 -0.78 -27.71 1.58
C GLU A 3 -0.89 -26.22 1.96
N GLN A 4 -0.62 -25.31 1.02
CA GLN A 4 -0.81 -23.86 1.20
C GLN A 4 -2.28 -23.48 1.29
N TRP A 5 -3.14 -24.15 0.53
CA TRP A 5 -4.60 -23.98 0.61
C TRP A 5 -5.14 -24.36 1.99
N ARG A 6 -4.69 -25.50 2.55
CA ARG A 6 -5.09 -25.94 3.90
C ARG A 6 -4.62 -24.97 4.98
N LEU A 7 -3.43 -24.37 4.83
CA LEU A 7 -2.95 -23.34 5.75
C LEU A 7 -3.83 -22.08 5.71
N TYR A 8 -4.24 -21.65 4.53
CA TYR A 8 -5.14 -20.52 4.35
C TYR A 8 -6.53 -20.78 4.94
N GLU A 9 -7.10 -21.97 4.70
CA GLU A 9 -8.37 -22.39 5.33
C GLU A 9 -8.26 -22.43 6.85
N ALA A 10 -7.21 -23.06 7.40
CA ALA A 10 -6.98 -23.12 8.84
C ALA A 10 -6.79 -21.72 9.46
N TYR A 11 -6.11 -20.82 8.76
CA TYR A 11 -5.98 -19.42 9.19
C TYR A 11 -7.35 -18.71 9.22
N ASN A 12 -8.16 -18.87 8.18
CA ASN A 12 -9.50 -18.29 8.13
C ASN A 12 -10.44 -18.87 9.19
N GLU A 13 -10.40 -20.19 9.42
CA GLU A 13 -11.16 -20.86 10.48
C GLU A 13 -10.74 -20.36 11.86
N LEU A 14 -9.42 -20.28 12.12
CA LEU A 14 -8.90 -19.72 13.37
C LEU A 14 -9.36 -18.27 13.55
N HIS A 15 -9.42 -17.49 12.48
CA HIS A 15 -9.89 -16.11 12.51
C HIS A 15 -11.39 -16.00 12.79
N GLY A 16 -12.20 -16.88 12.18
CA GLY A 16 -13.62 -17.00 12.51
C GLY A 16 -13.85 -17.35 13.98
N LEU A 17 -13.13 -18.36 14.49
CA LEU A 17 -13.22 -18.79 15.89
C LEU A 17 -12.75 -17.70 16.87
N ALA A 18 -11.64 -17.04 16.57
CA ALA A 18 -11.12 -15.93 17.36
C ALA A 18 -12.14 -14.79 17.49
N GLN A 19 -12.88 -14.51 16.41
CA GLN A 19 -13.96 -13.52 16.43
C GLN A 19 -15.15 -13.99 17.26
N GLU A 20 -15.63 -15.22 17.06
CA GLU A 20 -16.75 -15.79 17.82
C GLU A 20 -16.47 -15.81 19.33
N LEU A 21 -15.24 -16.16 19.71
CA LEU A 21 -14.79 -16.25 21.09
C LEU A 21 -14.30 -14.91 21.68
N LYS A 22 -14.27 -13.84 20.88
CA LYS A 22 -13.71 -12.52 21.25
C LYS A 22 -12.27 -12.59 21.76
N THR A 23 -11.49 -13.51 21.21
CA THR A 23 -10.06 -13.70 21.48
C THR A 23 -9.27 -13.37 20.22
N PRO A 24 -9.05 -12.08 19.91
CA PRO A 24 -8.28 -11.71 18.71
C PRO A 24 -6.88 -12.33 18.79
N PHE A 25 -6.39 -12.82 17.66
CA PHE A 25 -4.99 -13.20 17.49
C PHE A 25 -4.34 -12.28 16.46
N ASP A 26 -3.02 -12.13 16.56
CA ASP A 26 -2.26 -11.24 15.69
C ASP A 26 -2.22 -11.81 14.27
N ALA A 27 -2.97 -11.18 13.37
CA ALA A 27 -2.80 -11.38 11.93
C ALA A 27 -1.53 -10.67 11.45
N PRO A 28 -0.74 -11.25 10.54
CA PRO A 28 0.40 -10.55 9.95
C PRO A 28 -0.08 -9.28 9.25
N ALA A 29 0.56 -8.16 9.54
CA ALA A 29 0.26 -6.90 8.88
C ALA A 29 1.07 -6.77 7.58
N VAL A 30 0.44 -6.22 6.54
CA VAL A 30 1.09 -5.93 5.26
C VAL A 30 1.51 -4.47 5.23
N LEU A 31 2.82 -4.22 5.19
CA LEU A 31 3.41 -2.89 5.12
C LEU A 31 3.67 -2.53 3.65
N VAL A 32 3.00 -1.48 3.15
CA VAL A 32 3.11 -1.05 1.76
C VAL A 32 4.23 -0.03 1.62
N VAL A 33 5.27 -0.36 0.84
CA VAL A 33 6.48 0.44 0.68
C VAL A 33 6.72 0.74 -0.80
N GLY A 34 7.12 1.96 -1.14
CA GLY A 34 7.31 2.40 -2.53
C GLY A 34 7.53 3.91 -2.65
N HIS A 35 8.03 4.36 -3.79
CA HIS A 35 8.23 5.78 -4.05
C HIS A 35 6.92 6.56 -4.09
N GLN A 36 7.04 7.87 -3.93
CA GLN A 36 5.93 8.76 -4.21
C GLN A 36 5.46 8.53 -5.66
N THR A 37 4.14 8.41 -5.85
CA THR A 37 3.49 8.12 -7.15
C THR A 37 3.53 6.67 -7.66
N ASP A 38 4.11 5.72 -6.93
CA ASP A 38 4.11 4.30 -7.31
C ASP A 38 2.75 3.61 -7.15
N GLY A 39 1.72 4.36 -6.70
CA GLY A 39 0.36 3.84 -6.58
C GLY A 39 0.09 3.06 -5.29
N LYS A 40 0.84 3.29 -4.21
CA LYS A 40 0.63 2.66 -2.89
C LYS A 40 -0.83 2.75 -2.42
N SER A 41 -1.33 3.96 -2.16
CA SER A 41 -2.70 4.14 -1.69
C SER A 41 -3.73 3.63 -2.69
N ALA A 42 -3.48 3.80 -4.00
CA ALA A 42 -4.36 3.28 -5.04
C ALA A 42 -4.44 1.73 -5.03
N LEU A 43 -3.31 1.04 -4.84
CA LEU A 43 -3.30 -0.42 -4.70
C LEU A 43 -4.06 -0.85 -3.44
N VAL A 44 -3.87 -0.15 -2.32
CA VAL A 44 -4.61 -0.43 -1.08
C VAL A 44 -6.11 -0.23 -1.31
N GLU A 45 -6.54 0.87 -1.93
CA GLU A 45 -7.94 1.12 -2.31
C GLU A 45 -8.50 0.04 -3.25
N GLY A 46 -7.71 -0.40 -4.22
CA GLY A 46 -8.08 -1.49 -5.14
C GLY A 46 -8.26 -2.84 -4.44
N LEU A 47 -7.42 -3.14 -3.44
CA LEU A 47 -7.54 -4.35 -2.61
C LEU A 47 -8.76 -4.30 -1.69
N MET A 48 -9.12 -3.11 -1.21
CA MET A 48 -10.21 -2.92 -0.25
C MET A 48 -11.59 -2.76 -0.90
N GLY A 49 -11.63 -2.32 -2.17
CA GLY A 49 -12.87 -2.04 -2.88
C GLY A 49 -13.56 -0.73 -2.47
N PHE A 50 -12.88 0.14 -1.72
CA PHE A 50 -13.36 1.48 -1.41
C PHE A 50 -12.20 2.47 -1.26
N GLN A 51 -12.53 3.76 -1.35
CA GLN A 51 -11.55 4.84 -1.29
C GLN A 51 -11.49 5.46 0.11
N PHE A 52 -10.31 5.42 0.75
CA PHE A 52 -10.11 5.97 2.10
C PHE A 52 -9.32 7.28 2.12
N ASN A 53 -8.62 7.63 1.03
CA ASN A 53 -7.84 8.86 0.93
C ASN A 53 -8.34 9.72 -0.24
N HIS A 54 -8.07 11.03 -0.25
CA HIS A 54 -8.58 11.93 -1.29
C HIS A 54 -7.71 11.93 -2.56
N VAL A 55 -8.33 11.95 -3.76
CA VAL A 55 -7.60 12.04 -5.05
C VAL A 55 -7.05 13.46 -5.24
N GLY A 56 -5.83 13.60 -5.77
CA GLY A 56 -5.29 14.87 -6.27
C GLY A 56 -3.75 14.92 -6.34
N GLY A 57 -3.17 16.09 -6.58
CA GLY A 57 -1.71 16.28 -6.56
C GLY A 57 -1.08 16.33 -5.16
N GLY A 58 0.25 16.15 -5.08
CA GLY A 58 1.03 16.29 -3.85
C GLY A 58 1.32 14.99 -3.08
N THR A 59 1.97 15.10 -1.93
CA THR A 59 2.23 13.95 -1.03
C THR A 59 0.95 13.62 -0.26
N LYS A 60 0.31 12.51 -0.59
CA LYS A 60 -1.01 12.12 -0.05
C LYS A 60 -0.99 11.41 1.30
N THR A 61 0.17 10.93 1.71
CA THR A 61 0.34 10.18 2.96
C THR A 61 1.57 10.74 3.68
N ARG A 62 1.35 11.51 4.76
CA ARG A 62 2.42 12.07 5.62
C ARG A 62 2.56 11.37 6.98
N ARG A 63 1.54 10.60 7.36
CA ARG A 63 1.51 9.64 8.47
C ARG A 63 1.26 8.26 7.91
N PRO A 64 1.84 7.18 8.44
CA PRO A 64 1.36 5.84 8.12
C PRO A 64 -0.13 5.72 8.44
N ILE A 65 -0.88 5.05 7.57
CA ILE A 65 -2.30 4.79 7.76
C ILE A 65 -2.48 3.28 7.93
N THR A 66 -2.90 2.87 9.13
CA THR A 66 -3.13 1.48 9.48
C THR A 66 -4.61 1.17 9.36
N LEU A 67 -4.94 0.24 8.47
CA LEU A 67 -6.28 -0.21 8.16
C LEU A 67 -6.45 -1.61 8.73
N HIS A 68 -7.18 -1.74 9.82
CA HIS A 68 -7.59 -3.03 10.37
C HIS A 68 -8.91 -3.42 9.70
N MET A 69 -8.82 -4.31 8.71
CA MET A 69 -9.99 -4.79 8.00
C MET A 69 -10.52 -6.06 8.62
N LYS A 70 -11.84 -6.11 8.72
CA LYS A 70 -12.58 -7.26 9.21
C LYS A 70 -13.73 -7.54 8.25
N TYR A 71 -13.74 -8.76 7.73
CA TYR A 71 -14.83 -9.27 6.93
C TYR A 71 -16.11 -9.32 7.78
N ASP A 72 -17.19 -8.75 7.24
CA ASP A 72 -18.52 -8.87 7.82
C ASP A 72 -19.56 -9.10 6.70
N PRO A 73 -20.17 -10.31 6.62
CA PRO A 73 -21.09 -10.66 5.54
C PRO A 73 -22.35 -9.78 5.46
N GLU A 74 -22.73 -9.14 6.57
CA GLU A 74 -23.93 -8.30 6.67
C GLU A 74 -23.63 -6.81 6.38
N CYS A 75 -22.35 -6.45 6.29
CA CYS A 75 -21.90 -5.07 6.12
C CYS A 75 -21.69 -4.70 4.64
N GLU A 76 -22.79 -4.36 3.94
CA GLU A 76 -22.76 -3.98 2.51
C GLU A 76 -22.08 -2.62 2.23
N VAL A 77 -21.93 -1.76 3.24
CA VAL A 77 -21.27 -0.45 3.12
C VAL A 77 -20.19 -0.35 4.19
N PRO A 78 -18.96 0.08 3.88
CA PRO A 78 -17.87 0.08 4.86
C PRO A 78 -18.19 0.90 6.12
N THR A 79 -18.20 0.25 7.27
CA THR A 79 -18.30 0.94 8.57
C THR A 79 -16.88 1.22 9.07
N CYS A 80 -16.56 2.49 9.28
CA CYS A 80 -15.22 2.92 9.69
C CYS A 80 -15.21 3.46 11.12
N HIS A 81 -14.22 3.06 11.90
CA HIS A 81 -13.96 3.59 13.22
C HIS A 81 -12.55 4.16 13.28
N LEU A 82 -12.45 5.48 13.49
CA LEU A 82 -11.18 6.17 13.68
C LEU A 82 -10.74 6.01 15.13
N VAL A 83 -9.59 5.38 15.35
CA VAL A 83 -9.01 5.24 16.70
C VAL A 83 -8.41 6.56 17.15
N SER A 84 -8.64 6.93 18.41
CA SER A 84 -8.11 8.16 18.98
C SER A 84 -6.59 8.14 19.07
N ASP A 85 -6.01 9.29 18.75
CA ASP A 85 -4.60 9.58 18.85
C ASP A 85 -4.10 9.55 20.31
N ASP A 86 -4.97 9.83 21.28
CA ASP A 86 -4.63 9.93 22.71
C ASP A 86 -4.94 8.66 23.49
N ASP A 87 -5.94 7.89 23.05
CA ASP A 87 -6.39 6.65 23.70
C ASP A 87 -6.75 5.57 22.67
N PRO A 88 -5.89 4.54 22.48
CA PRO A 88 -6.14 3.45 21.55
C PRO A 88 -7.38 2.60 21.84
N THR A 89 -7.96 2.71 23.05
CA THR A 89 -9.19 2.00 23.41
C THR A 89 -10.44 2.70 22.92
N PHE A 90 -10.33 4.00 22.61
CA PHE A 90 -11.43 4.79 22.09
C PHE A 90 -11.38 4.84 20.56
N ALA A 91 -12.45 4.40 19.91
CA ALA A 91 -12.63 4.55 18.47
C ALA A 91 -13.99 5.21 18.20
N GLN A 92 -13.99 6.23 17.34
CA GLN A 92 -15.20 6.93 16.94
C GLN A 92 -15.66 6.43 15.57
N GLU A 93 -16.93 6.04 15.47
CA GLU A 93 -17.55 5.76 14.18
C GLU A 93 -17.55 7.02 13.30
N LYS A 94 -17.06 6.88 12.07
CA LYS A 94 -16.91 7.94 11.09
C LYS A 94 -17.33 7.44 9.73
N SER A 95 -18.00 8.30 8.96
CA SER A 95 -18.22 8.04 7.55
C SER A 95 -16.89 8.06 6.77
N LEU A 96 -16.84 7.40 5.61
CA LEU A 96 -15.67 7.45 4.72
C LEU A 96 -15.25 8.88 4.36
N HIS A 97 -16.23 9.77 4.16
CA HIS A 97 -15.96 11.19 3.88
C HIS A 97 -15.30 11.88 5.07
N GLU A 98 -15.73 11.61 6.30
CA GLU A 98 -15.08 12.16 7.49
C GLU A 98 -13.66 11.60 7.70
N ILE A 99 -13.44 10.33 7.38
CA ILE A 99 -12.09 9.72 7.38
C ILE A 99 -11.18 10.44 6.38
N GLN A 100 -11.64 10.63 5.15
CA GLN A 100 -10.90 11.34 4.11
C GLN A 100 -10.57 12.78 4.54
N ALA A 101 -11.56 13.51 5.07
CA ALA A 101 -11.39 14.86 5.56
C ALA A 101 -10.41 14.92 6.75
N TYR A 102 -10.45 13.93 7.64
CA TYR A 102 -9.50 13.83 8.75
C TYR A 102 -8.06 13.63 8.24
N ILE A 103 -7.84 12.67 7.33
CA ILE A 103 -6.52 12.41 6.72
C ILE A 103 -6.00 13.67 6.01
N GLU A 104 -6.85 14.35 5.25
CA GLU A 104 -6.49 15.59 4.58
C GLU A 104 -6.12 16.70 5.57
N SER A 105 -6.87 16.85 6.66
CA SER A 105 -6.58 17.82 7.71
C SER A 105 -5.23 17.57 8.39
N GLU A 106 -4.89 16.31 8.64
CA GLU A 106 -3.60 15.90 9.21
C GLU A 106 -2.45 16.15 8.24
N ASN A 107 -2.66 15.88 6.95
CA ASN A 107 -1.67 16.20 5.93
C ASN A 107 -1.41 17.71 5.86
N MET A 108 -2.47 18.54 5.84
CA MET A 108 -2.35 20.01 5.83
C MET A 108 -1.68 20.56 7.10
N ARG A 109 -1.94 19.95 8.25
CA ARG A 109 -1.28 20.30 9.52
C ARG A 109 0.22 20.03 9.43
N LEU A 110 0.61 18.82 9.03
CA LEU A 110 2.01 18.42 8.91
C LEU A 110 2.78 19.22 7.86
N GLU A 111 2.13 19.67 6.79
CA GLU A 111 2.77 20.55 5.79
C GLU A 111 3.32 21.85 6.36
N LYS A 112 2.67 22.37 7.41
CA LYS A 112 3.07 23.60 8.10
C LYS A 112 4.14 23.35 9.16
N GLU A 113 4.41 22.09 9.50
CA GLU A 113 5.40 21.70 10.50
C GLU A 113 6.79 21.48 9.89
N SER A 114 7.84 21.64 10.70
CA SER A 114 9.23 21.50 10.24
C SER A 114 9.57 20.08 9.79
N PHE A 115 9.00 19.07 10.44
CA PHE A 115 9.31 17.65 10.18
C PHE A 115 8.48 17.05 9.03
N ARG A 116 7.34 17.66 8.67
CA ARG A 116 6.44 17.34 7.53
C ARG A 116 5.87 15.92 7.44
N PHE A 117 6.37 15.01 8.26
CA PHE A 117 6.00 13.61 8.38
C PHE A 117 5.97 13.25 9.86
N SER A 118 5.11 12.30 10.22
CA SER A 118 5.02 11.80 11.59
C SER A 118 4.94 10.27 11.59
N ALA A 119 5.70 9.65 12.49
CA ALA A 119 5.69 8.20 12.68
C ALA A 119 4.42 7.70 13.41
N LYS A 120 3.64 8.62 13.99
CA LYS A 120 2.36 8.30 14.64
C LYS A 120 1.34 7.94 13.57
N GLU A 121 0.80 6.73 13.66
CA GLU A 121 -0.13 6.20 12.65
C GLU A 121 -1.52 6.83 12.79
N ILE A 122 -2.26 6.89 11.68
CA ILE A 122 -3.71 7.05 11.69
C ILE A 122 -4.29 5.63 11.64
N ILE A 123 -5.01 5.21 12.68
CA ILE A 123 -5.52 3.84 12.77
C ILE A 123 -7.03 3.85 12.51
N ILE A 124 -7.47 3.09 11.52
CA ILE A 124 -8.86 3.00 11.10
C ILE A 124 -9.26 1.53 11.13
N ARG A 125 -10.32 1.20 11.86
CA ARG A 125 -10.94 -0.13 11.83
C ARG A 125 -12.07 -0.11 10.82
N VAL A 126 -12.08 -1.07 9.90
CA VAL A 126 -13.05 -1.15 8.81
C VAL A 126 -13.73 -2.52 8.86
N GLU A 127 -15.06 -2.51 8.94
CA GLU A 127 -15.89 -3.69 8.74
C GLU A 127 -16.57 -3.58 7.38
N TYR A 128 -16.47 -4.62 6.55
CA TYR A 128 -17.02 -4.61 5.19
C TYR A 128 -17.16 -6.02 4.61
N LYS A 129 -18.23 -6.27 3.84
CA LYS A 129 -18.51 -7.56 3.20
C LYS A 129 -17.48 -7.98 2.16
N HIS A 130 -16.79 -7.03 1.54
CA HIS A 130 -15.84 -7.31 0.47
C HIS A 130 -14.37 -7.14 0.89
N CYS A 131 -14.09 -6.84 2.16
CA CYS A 131 -12.72 -6.74 2.66
C CYS A 131 -12.23 -8.08 3.26
N PRO A 132 -10.94 -8.41 3.13
CA PRO A 132 -10.34 -9.55 3.82
C PRO A 132 -10.13 -9.24 5.30
N ASN A 133 -10.01 -10.28 6.12
CA ASN A 133 -9.50 -10.17 7.49
C ASN A 133 -7.98 -9.95 7.45
N LEU A 134 -7.56 -8.68 7.40
CA LEU A 134 -6.16 -8.30 7.17
C LEU A 134 -5.87 -6.91 7.75
N THR A 135 -4.64 -6.71 8.23
CA THR A 135 -4.13 -5.36 8.54
C THR A 135 -3.22 -4.89 7.42
N ILE A 136 -3.49 -3.71 6.87
CA ILE A 136 -2.62 -3.05 5.88
C ILE A 136 -2.12 -1.73 6.46
N ILE A 137 -0.83 -1.44 6.28
CA ILE A 137 -0.19 -0.18 6.68
C ILE A 137 0.29 0.54 5.42
N ASP A 138 -0.42 1.59 4.99
CA ASP A 138 0.01 2.47 3.89
C ASP A 138 1.02 3.49 4.42
N THR A 139 2.25 3.51 3.88
CA THR A 139 3.29 4.43 4.35
C THR A 139 3.44 5.67 3.49
N PRO A 140 4.01 6.77 4.03
CA PRO A 140 4.54 7.84 3.19
C PRO A 140 5.46 7.32 2.08
N GLY A 141 5.40 7.94 0.91
CA GLY A 141 6.18 7.50 -0.26
C GLY A 141 7.62 7.98 -0.22
N LEU A 142 8.57 7.08 -0.52
CA LEU A 142 9.99 7.42 -0.62
C LEU A 142 10.21 8.53 -1.64
N ILE A 143 11.12 9.46 -1.34
CA ILE A 143 11.42 10.63 -2.17
C ILE A 143 12.85 10.51 -2.67
N ALA A 144 13.07 10.72 -3.97
CA ALA A 144 14.39 10.69 -4.59
C ALA A 144 14.76 12.09 -5.15
N PRO A 145 15.16 13.05 -4.29
CA PRO A 145 15.46 14.40 -4.73
C PRO A 145 16.79 14.47 -5.50
N ALA A 146 16.85 15.33 -6.51
CA ALA A 146 18.11 15.60 -7.20
C ALA A 146 19.16 16.20 -6.23
N PRO A 147 20.45 15.84 -6.37
CA PRO A 147 21.50 16.36 -5.52
C PRO A 147 21.68 17.87 -5.70
N GLY A 148 22.24 18.52 -4.68
CA GLY A 148 22.62 19.94 -4.72
C GLY A 148 21.86 20.82 -3.73
N ARG A 149 22.45 21.99 -3.44
CA ARG A 149 21.99 22.93 -2.39
C ARG A 149 20.58 23.46 -2.62
N LYS A 150 20.12 23.55 -3.88
CA LYS A 150 18.75 23.99 -4.21
C LYS A 150 17.67 23.04 -3.68
N ASN A 151 18.01 21.76 -3.48
CA ASN A 151 17.08 20.72 -3.04
C ASN A 151 17.31 20.27 -1.59
N GLN A 152 18.07 21.04 -0.79
CA GLN A 152 18.47 20.64 0.56
C GLN A 152 17.26 20.34 1.47
N ALA A 153 16.21 21.15 1.37
CA ALA A 153 14.97 20.92 2.11
C ALA A 153 14.25 19.61 1.70
N LEU A 154 14.30 19.25 0.42
CA LEU A 154 13.69 18.02 -0.09
C LEU A 154 14.55 16.78 0.25
N GLN A 155 15.88 16.94 0.31
CA GLN A 155 16.80 15.92 0.81
C GLN A 155 16.54 15.60 2.28
N SER A 156 16.37 16.62 3.14
CA SER A 156 15.99 16.40 4.53
C SER A 156 14.65 15.69 4.66
N GLN A 157 13.66 16.03 3.81
CA GLN A 157 12.37 15.34 3.76
C GLN A 157 12.51 13.88 3.33
N ALA A 158 13.32 13.61 2.30
CA ALA A 158 13.60 12.25 1.85
C ALA A 158 14.19 11.40 2.97
N HIS A 159 15.14 11.95 3.73
CA HIS A 159 15.75 11.26 4.88
C HIS A 159 14.73 11.00 5.99
N ALA A 160 13.85 11.96 6.28
CA ALA A 160 12.80 11.80 7.29
C ALA A 160 11.80 10.68 6.92
N VAL A 161 11.35 10.66 5.67
CA VAL A 161 10.45 9.60 5.16
C VAL A 161 11.14 8.25 5.17
N GLU A 162 12.36 8.17 4.64
CA GLU A 162 13.11 6.93 4.59
C GLU A 162 13.35 6.36 5.99
N SER A 163 13.72 7.21 6.96
CA SER A 163 13.91 6.79 8.36
C SER A 163 12.63 6.23 8.98
N LEU A 164 11.49 6.88 8.72
CA LEU A 164 10.18 6.44 9.20
C LEU A 164 9.78 5.08 8.59
N VAL A 165 9.92 4.93 7.26
CA VAL A 165 9.57 3.68 6.56
C VAL A 165 10.52 2.55 6.99
N ARG A 166 11.81 2.83 7.12
CA ARG A 166 12.80 1.85 7.64
C ARG A 166 12.45 1.39 9.04
N ALA A 167 12.07 2.30 9.94
CA ALA A 167 11.66 1.93 11.29
C ALA A 167 10.47 0.95 11.26
N LYS A 168 9.47 1.19 10.39
CA LYS A 168 8.34 0.27 10.20
C LYS A 168 8.77 -1.07 9.60
N MET A 169 9.66 -1.06 8.61
CA MET A 169 10.17 -2.31 8.02
C MET A 169 10.98 -3.17 9.00
N GLN A 170 11.53 -2.63 10.10
CA GLN A 170 12.27 -3.43 11.09
C GLN A 170 11.40 -4.45 11.84
N HIS A 171 10.09 -4.20 11.91
CA HIS A 171 9.10 -5.14 12.44
C HIS A 171 9.10 -6.43 11.61
N LYS A 172 9.56 -7.53 12.22
CA LYS A 172 9.79 -8.82 11.53
C LYS A 172 8.49 -9.56 11.22
N GLU A 173 7.44 -9.26 11.98
CA GLU A 173 6.09 -9.76 11.82
C GLU A 173 5.34 -9.17 10.61
N PHE A 174 5.85 -8.08 10.02
CA PHE A 174 5.21 -7.46 8.85
C PHE A 174 5.64 -8.13 7.56
N ILE A 175 4.68 -8.40 6.67
CA ILE A 175 4.96 -8.73 5.27
C ILE A 175 5.17 -7.41 4.52
N ILE A 176 6.27 -7.29 3.77
CA ILE A 176 6.56 -6.07 3.01
C ILE A 176 5.96 -6.21 1.62
N LEU A 177 5.05 -5.31 1.26
CA LEU A 177 4.57 -5.16 -0.12
C LEU A 177 5.38 -4.06 -0.79
N CYS A 178 6.41 -4.46 -1.52
CA CYS A 178 7.36 -3.55 -2.20
C CYS A 178 6.84 -3.18 -3.58
N LEU A 179 6.33 -1.96 -3.71
CA LEU A 179 5.84 -1.40 -4.97
C LEU A 179 6.97 -0.71 -5.74
N GLU A 180 7.00 -0.98 -7.04
CA GLU A 180 7.91 -0.34 -7.99
C GLU A 180 7.18 -0.01 -9.28
N ASP A 181 7.44 1.16 -9.86
CA ASP A 181 6.94 1.50 -11.19
C ASP A 181 7.61 0.60 -12.24
N CYS A 182 6.83 -0.01 -13.15
CA CYS A 182 7.37 -0.84 -14.24
C CYS A 182 8.40 -0.10 -15.11
N SER A 183 8.32 1.22 -15.21
CA SER A 183 9.28 2.04 -15.96
C SER A 183 10.64 2.18 -15.26
N ASP A 184 10.69 2.05 -13.93
CA ASP A 184 11.89 2.20 -13.10
C ASP A 184 12.49 0.86 -12.65
N TRP A 185 12.01 -0.25 -13.20
CA TRP A 185 12.42 -1.62 -12.82
C TRP A 185 13.94 -1.82 -12.82
N SER A 186 14.66 -1.18 -13.77
CA SER A 186 16.12 -1.30 -13.86
C SER A 186 16.86 -0.64 -12.70
N ASN A 187 16.29 0.41 -12.09
CA ASN A 187 16.95 1.13 -11.01
C ASN A 187 16.64 0.51 -9.63
N ALA A 188 15.50 -0.17 -9.49
CA ALA A 188 15.09 -0.94 -8.31
C ALA A 188 15.33 -0.17 -6.99
N THR A 189 14.97 1.10 -6.97
CA THR A 189 15.31 2.07 -5.91
C THR A 189 14.62 1.71 -4.60
N THR A 190 13.33 1.36 -4.64
CA THR A 190 12.58 0.85 -3.48
C THR A 190 13.18 -0.45 -2.98
N ARG A 191 13.37 -1.46 -3.85
CA ARG A 191 13.87 -2.77 -3.46
C ARG A 191 15.27 -2.73 -2.86
N LYS A 192 16.16 -1.85 -3.34
CA LYS A 192 17.47 -1.61 -2.72
C LYS A 192 17.36 -1.17 -1.26
N VAL A 193 16.36 -0.35 -0.92
CA VAL A 193 16.10 0.06 0.47
C VAL A 193 15.54 -1.11 1.28
N VAL A 194 14.64 -1.90 0.70
CA VAL A 194 14.05 -3.10 1.34
C VAL A 194 15.11 -4.17 1.64
N MET A 195 15.99 -4.48 0.68
CA MET A 195 17.06 -5.48 0.81
C MET A 195 18.09 -5.14 1.89
N GLN A 196 18.17 -3.88 2.35
CA GLN A 196 18.99 -3.54 3.51
C GLN A 196 18.39 -4.02 4.83
N ILE A 197 17.11 -4.40 4.85
CA ILE A 197 16.35 -4.85 6.04
C ILE A 197 15.89 -6.30 5.91
N ASP A 198 15.56 -6.73 4.69
CA ASP A 198 15.20 -8.10 4.31
C ASP A 198 16.07 -8.56 3.11
N PRO A 199 17.36 -8.88 3.32
CA PRO A 199 18.30 -9.16 2.22
C PRO A 199 17.93 -10.36 1.35
N GLU A 200 17.24 -11.34 1.94
CA GLU A 200 16.79 -12.56 1.24
C GLU A 200 15.40 -12.40 0.62
N LEU A 201 14.74 -11.25 0.82
CA LEU A 201 13.35 -10.98 0.43
C LEU A 201 12.33 -12.00 0.97
N SER A 202 12.70 -12.63 2.10
CA SER A 202 11.99 -13.76 2.73
C SER A 202 10.55 -13.47 3.13
N ARG A 203 10.22 -12.19 3.37
CA ARG A 203 8.87 -11.71 3.72
C ARG A 203 8.46 -10.53 2.84
N THR A 204 9.09 -10.39 1.68
CA THR A 204 8.85 -9.29 0.75
C THR A 204 8.18 -9.81 -0.51
N ILE A 205 7.02 -9.25 -0.82
CA ILE A 205 6.30 -9.43 -2.09
C ILE A 205 6.61 -8.21 -2.95
N VAL A 206 7.11 -8.44 -4.16
CA VAL A 206 7.38 -7.37 -5.13
C VAL A 206 6.18 -7.18 -6.05
N VAL A 207 5.71 -5.93 -6.18
CA VAL A 207 4.60 -5.55 -7.04
C VAL A 207 5.04 -4.45 -8.00
N SER A 208 5.09 -4.77 -9.29
CA SER A 208 5.35 -3.82 -10.36
C SER A 208 4.04 -3.13 -10.75
N THR A 209 3.94 -1.82 -10.55
CA THR A 209 2.74 -1.03 -10.87
C THR A 209 2.85 -0.36 -12.23
N LYS A 210 1.71 0.16 -12.73
CA LYS A 210 1.61 0.85 -14.03
C LYS A 210 2.05 0.01 -15.23
N LEU A 211 1.81 -1.30 -15.19
CA LEU A 211 2.18 -2.21 -16.29
C LEU A 211 1.59 -1.74 -17.63
N ASP A 212 0.39 -1.19 -17.61
CA ASP A 212 -0.29 -0.60 -18.77
C ASP A 212 0.52 0.51 -19.46
N THR A 213 1.36 1.26 -18.74
CA THR A 213 2.25 2.28 -19.34
C THR A 213 3.46 1.65 -20.03
N ARG A 214 3.82 0.44 -19.61
CA ARG A 214 4.93 -0.35 -20.15
C ARG A 214 4.52 -1.17 -21.36
N ILE A 215 3.28 -1.68 -21.40
CA ILE A 215 2.75 -2.51 -22.49
C ILE A 215 2.98 -1.88 -23.89
N PRO A 216 2.66 -0.60 -24.14
CA PRO A 216 2.86 0.02 -25.46
C PRO A 216 4.33 0.18 -25.89
N GLN A 217 5.27 0.00 -24.96
CA GLN A 217 6.71 0.14 -25.23
C GLN A 217 7.33 -1.16 -25.75
N PHE A 218 6.63 -2.28 -25.66
CA PHE A 218 7.10 -3.55 -26.21
C PHE A 218 6.84 -3.63 -27.71
N ALA A 219 7.86 -4.04 -28.45
CA ALA A 219 7.76 -4.20 -29.90
C ALA A 219 7.10 -5.54 -30.29
N ARG A 220 7.24 -6.58 -29.47
CA ARG A 220 6.75 -7.94 -29.74
C ARG A 220 6.10 -8.55 -28.50
N ALA A 221 5.14 -9.45 -28.72
CA ALA A 221 4.50 -10.21 -27.65
C ALA A 221 5.51 -11.06 -26.85
N SER A 222 6.55 -11.59 -27.50
CA SER A 222 7.64 -12.31 -26.84
C SER A 222 8.38 -11.46 -25.80
N ASP A 223 8.50 -10.15 -26.03
CA ASP A 223 9.20 -9.25 -25.11
C ASP A 223 8.38 -9.04 -23.82
N VAL A 224 7.04 -9.06 -23.96
CA VAL A 224 6.11 -9.00 -22.82
C VAL A 224 6.20 -10.28 -21.99
N GLU A 225 6.21 -11.45 -22.64
CA GLU A 225 6.30 -12.75 -21.95
C GLU A 225 7.60 -12.86 -21.15
N VAL A 226 8.74 -12.48 -21.73
CA VAL A 226 10.03 -12.45 -21.03
C VAL A 226 10.01 -11.45 -19.86
N PHE A 227 9.31 -10.32 -19.99
CA PHE A 227 9.20 -9.34 -18.91
C PHE A 227 8.32 -9.81 -17.75
N LEU A 228 7.20 -10.46 -18.04
CA LEU A 228 6.26 -10.98 -17.03
C LEU A 228 6.76 -12.27 -16.36
N SER A 229 7.54 -13.06 -17.09
CA SER A 229 8.13 -14.32 -16.63
C SER A 229 9.64 -14.28 -16.83
N PRO A 230 10.35 -13.40 -16.07
CA PRO A 230 11.79 -13.31 -16.17
C PRO A 230 12.43 -14.66 -15.78
N PRO A 231 13.48 -15.12 -16.48
CA PRO A 231 14.15 -16.36 -16.15
C PRO A 231 14.60 -16.40 -14.69
N ALA A 232 14.48 -17.54 -14.01
CA ALA A 232 14.75 -17.67 -12.57
C ALA A 232 16.13 -17.16 -12.11
N HIS A 233 17.15 -17.17 -12.98
CA HIS A 233 18.49 -16.66 -12.68
C HIS A 233 18.60 -15.12 -12.70
N THR A 234 17.56 -14.42 -13.15
CA THR A 234 17.51 -12.95 -13.18
C THR A 234 16.74 -12.36 -12.00
N LEU A 235 16.11 -13.21 -11.19
CA LEU A 235 15.42 -12.81 -9.97
C LEU A 235 16.42 -12.88 -8.80
N ASP A 236 16.68 -11.73 -8.18
CA ASP A 236 17.51 -11.65 -6.98
C ASP A 236 16.74 -12.24 -5.78
N GLY A 237 17.26 -13.32 -5.20
CA GLY A 237 16.80 -13.88 -3.93
C GLY A 237 15.52 -14.72 -3.97
N PHE A 238 15.10 -15.19 -2.80
CA PHE A 238 13.85 -15.92 -2.61
C PHE A 238 12.73 -14.91 -2.39
N ILE A 239 12.24 -14.32 -3.49
CA ILE A 239 11.06 -13.44 -3.42
C ILE A 239 9.87 -14.26 -2.94
N LEU A 240 9.16 -13.78 -1.91
CA LEU A 240 7.92 -14.39 -1.48
C LEU A 240 6.90 -14.33 -2.64
N GLY A 241 6.55 -15.50 -3.20
CA GLY A 241 5.71 -15.62 -4.39
C GLY A 241 6.44 -15.99 -5.69
N ASP A 242 7.74 -16.33 -5.62
CA ASP A 242 8.62 -16.84 -6.70
C ASP A 242 8.84 -15.88 -7.89
N SER A 243 8.00 -14.87 -8.06
CA SER A 243 8.08 -13.88 -9.13
C SER A 243 7.38 -12.57 -8.72
N PRO A 244 7.71 -11.44 -9.36
CA PRO A 244 6.98 -10.19 -9.14
C PRO A 244 5.53 -10.27 -9.62
N PHE A 245 4.62 -9.67 -8.86
CA PHE A 245 3.27 -9.41 -9.33
C PHE A 245 3.25 -8.14 -10.18
N PHE A 246 2.41 -8.11 -11.21
CA PHE A 246 2.24 -6.92 -12.04
C PHE A 246 0.81 -6.40 -11.94
N THR A 247 0.66 -5.08 -11.87
CA THR A 247 -0.65 -4.45 -11.75
C THR A 247 -0.72 -3.12 -12.49
N SER A 248 -1.94 -2.76 -12.87
CA SER A 248 -2.29 -1.50 -13.52
C SER A 248 -3.39 -0.78 -12.75
N VAL A 249 -3.41 -0.90 -11.41
CA VAL A 249 -4.44 -0.26 -10.58
C VAL A 249 -4.55 1.21 -10.99
N PRO A 250 -5.74 1.69 -11.40
CA PRO A 250 -5.88 3.01 -11.96
C PRO A 250 -5.55 4.06 -10.90
N SER A 251 -4.36 4.63 -10.96
CA SER A 251 -4.04 5.83 -10.18
C SER A 251 -4.63 7.04 -10.90
N GLY A 252 -5.76 7.55 -10.41
CA GLY A 252 -6.35 8.82 -10.88
C GLY A 252 -7.00 8.78 -12.27
N ARG A 253 -6.96 7.65 -12.98
CA ARG A 253 -7.63 7.51 -14.28
C ARG A 253 -9.13 7.37 -14.17
N VAL A 254 -9.65 6.89 -13.05
CA VAL A 254 -11.09 6.82 -12.83
C VAL A 254 -11.46 7.88 -11.79
N GLY A 255 -12.33 8.81 -12.17
CA GLY A 255 -12.80 9.86 -11.26
C GLY A 255 -13.44 11.03 -11.99
N SER A 256 -13.91 12.01 -11.23
CA SER A 256 -14.50 13.24 -11.75
C SER A 256 -13.49 14.40 -11.84
N GLY A 257 -12.19 14.12 -11.65
CA GLY A 257 -11.12 15.13 -11.68
C GLY A 257 -10.68 15.46 -13.10
N HIS A 258 -10.05 16.61 -13.29
CA HIS A 258 -9.52 17.04 -14.60
C HIS A 258 -8.43 16.08 -15.15
N ASP A 259 -7.75 15.34 -14.28
CA ASP A 259 -6.72 14.36 -14.65
C ASP A 259 -7.29 12.93 -14.81
N SER A 260 -8.61 12.76 -14.68
CA SER A 260 -9.28 11.48 -14.84
C SER A 260 -9.54 11.16 -16.31
N VAL A 261 -9.12 9.97 -16.72
CA VAL A 261 -9.20 9.45 -18.10
C VAL A 261 -10.54 8.76 -18.37
N TYR A 262 -11.18 8.26 -17.31
CA TYR A 262 -12.42 7.51 -17.27
C TYR A 262 -13.31 8.08 -16.16
N SER A 263 -14.61 8.18 -16.41
CA SER A 263 -15.59 8.72 -15.47
C SER A 263 -15.96 7.74 -14.35
N SER A 264 -15.84 6.44 -14.60
CA SER A 264 -16.20 5.39 -13.66
C SER A 264 -15.33 4.15 -13.84
N ASN A 265 -15.32 3.27 -12.82
CA ASN A 265 -14.58 2.01 -12.89
C ASN A 265 -15.18 1.08 -13.94
N ASP A 266 -16.48 1.20 -14.23
CA ASP A 266 -17.14 0.38 -15.24
C ASP A 266 -16.82 0.85 -16.66
N ASP A 267 -16.60 2.14 -16.88
CA ASP A 267 -16.11 2.68 -18.16
C ASP A 267 -14.68 2.22 -18.45
N PHE A 268 -13.83 2.12 -17.43
CA PHE A 268 -12.46 1.61 -17.56
C PHE A 268 -12.45 0.12 -17.93
N LYS A 269 -13.33 -0.70 -17.36
CA LYS A 269 -13.38 -2.16 -17.63
C LYS A 269 -13.79 -2.52 -19.05
N GLN A 270 -14.40 -1.60 -19.80
CA GLN A 270 -14.88 -1.83 -21.16
C GLN A 270 -13.81 -1.59 -22.25
N VAL A 271 -12.63 -1.11 -21.86
CA VAL A 271 -11.50 -0.78 -22.75
C VAL A 271 -10.37 -1.77 -22.58
#